data_AF-A0AAP4Q0Y1-F1
#
_entry.id   AF-A0AAP4Q0Y1-F1
#
_cell.length_a   1.000
_cell.length_b   1.000
_cell.length_c   1.000
_cell.angle_alpha   90.00
_cell.angle_beta   90.00
_cell.angle_gamma   90.00
#
_symmetry.space_group_name_H-M   'P 1'
#
loop_
_entity.id
_entity.type
_entity.pdbx_description
1 polymer ?
#
loop_
_entity_poly.entity_id
_entity_poly.type
_entity_poly.pdbx_seq_one_letter_code
_entity_poly.pdbx_strand_id
1 'polypeptide(L)'
;MDIKNIKKYQIEYESLLKKYEAIVLNEELSSFQIARIIDIVDSFWLDKLNIIEYELEQITYDNDCFLLSGVIYLDIESNEHYSYKTLANYHFLYDPLHKLRNFFRGVKIRSKKENIDLFKRTYKDTLKVLELKKHFFILPISLMVIKDEHSHVEMIRNFYLNSLGSFFDKEFTSFDELFQSFNNYDEIENSLNPNIKEALLIDDEYIFESIETFIKYYFKKRDMLYILDVKSEIEQFSMIIEMQLMQILDILFCSIALNLSPACKNRSELDTNVGVRPDAKTEFNRTVKRS
;
A
#
# COMPACT_ATOMS: atom_id res chain seq x y z
N MET A 1 -21.57 -3.54 20.44
CA MET A 1 -21.93 -2.23 19.83
C MET A 1 -22.06 -2.42 18.32
N ASP A 2 -22.84 -1.60 17.60
CA ASP A 2 -23.12 -1.80 16.15
C ASP A 2 -22.54 -0.66 15.31
N ILE A 3 -21.82 -0.99 14.23
CA ILE A 3 -21.25 -0.07 13.24
C ILE A 3 -22.32 0.43 12.24
N LYS A 4 -23.36 1.04 12.79
CA LYS A 4 -24.56 1.40 12.03
C LYS A 4 -24.26 2.44 10.95
N ASN A 5 -23.46 3.46 11.26
CA ASN A 5 -23.13 4.50 10.29
C ASN A 5 -22.15 3.97 9.24
N ILE A 6 -21.11 3.22 9.62
CA ILE A 6 -20.21 2.58 8.65
C ILE A 6 -21.01 1.70 7.67
N LYS A 7 -21.92 0.84 8.15
CA LYS A 7 -22.81 0.03 7.30
C LYS A 7 -23.67 0.88 6.38
N LYS A 8 -24.27 1.96 6.90
CA LYS A 8 -25.06 2.92 6.11
C LYS A 8 -24.20 3.57 5.02
N TYR A 9 -22.97 3.97 5.35
CA TYR A 9 -22.06 4.61 4.42
C TYR A 9 -21.57 3.68 3.33
N GLN A 10 -21.42 2.37 3.59
CA GLN A 10 -21.16 1.41 2.50
C GLN A 10 -22.27 1.43 1.45
N ILE A 11 -23.54 1.51 1.87
CA ILE A 11 -24.70 1.56 0.95
C ILE A 11 -24.72 2.89 0.19
N GLU A 12 -24.48 4.00 0.87
CA GLU A 12 -24.40 5.32 0.22
C GLU A 12 -23.24 5.38 -0.78
N TYR A 13 -22.10 4.77 -0.44
CA TYR A 13 -20.93 4.69 -1.30
C TYR A 13 -21.19 3.83 -2.54
N GLU A 14 -21.82 2.67 -2.38
CA GLU A 14 -22.27 1.84 -3.50
C GLU A 14 -23.20 2.63 -4.44
N SER A 15 -24.15 3.38 -3.88
CA SER A 15 -25.06 4.24 -4.65
C SER A 15 -24.31 5.36 -5.38
N LEU A 16 -23.29 5.96 -4.74
CA LEU A 16 -22.44 6.97 -5.36
C LEU A 16 -21.70 6.38 -6.57
N LEU A 17 -21.01 5.24 -6.40
CA LEU A 17 -20.26 4.61 -7.48
C LEU A 17 -21.19 4.15 -8.63
N LYS A 18 -22.37 3.60 -8.33
CA LYS A 18 -23.31 3.22 -9.40
C LYS A 18 -23.74 4.39 -10.31
N LYS A 19 -23.71 5.64 -9.82
CA LYS A 19 -23.99 6.83 -10.66
C LYS A 19 -22.91 7.10 -11.71
N TYR A 20 -21.66 6.71 -11.45
CA TYR A 20 -20.52 6.96 -12.34
C TYR A 20 -20.10 5.72 -13.14
N GLU A 21 -20.73 4.56 -12.90
CA GLU A 21 -20.35 3.30 -13.54
C GLU A 21 -20.33 3.38 -15.07
N ALA A 22 -21.38 3.94 -15.69
CA ALA A 22 -21.44 4.09 -17.14
C ALA A 22 -20.32 4.98 -17.70
N ILE A 23 -19.84 5.96 -16.93
CA ILE A 23 -18.72 6.83 -17.30
C ILE A 23 -17.40 6.06 -17.17
N VAL A 24 -17.21 5.34 -16.07
CA VAL A 24 -15.98 4.57 -15.80
C VAL A 24 -15.81 3.42 -16.78
N LEU A 25 -16.89 2.76 -17.17
CA LEU A 25 -16.85 1.62 -18.09
C LEU A 25 -16.77 2.04 -19.56
N ASN A 26 -16.80 3.34 -19.86
CA ASN A 26 -16.62 3.84 -21.22
C ASN A 26 -15.18 3.57 -21.71
N GLU A 27 -15.03 3.16 -22.96
CA GLU A 27 -13.72 2.95 -23.59
C GLU A 27 -12.90 4.24 -23.70
N GLU A 28 -13.56 5.39 -23.84
CA GLU A 28 -12.95 6.72 -23.96
C GLU A 28 -12.71 7.40 -22.59
N LEU A 29 -12.70 6.65 -21.49
CA LEU A 29 -12.45 7.19 -20.17
C LEU A 29 -11.08 7.91 -20.12
N SER A 30 -11.10 9.19 -19.78
CA SER A 30 -9.91 10.02 -19.65
C SER A 30 -9.42 10.12 -18.20
N SER A 31 -8.13 10.39 -18.04
CA SER A 31 -7.51 10.62 -16.72
C SER A 31 -8.08 11.81 -15.98
N PHE A 32 -8.55 12.83 -16.70
CA PHE A 32 -9.25 13.96 -16.09
C PHE A 32 -10.59 13.53 -15.48
N GLN A 33 -11.35 12.68 -16.18
CA GLN A 33 -12.59 12.12 -15.64
C GLN A 33 -12.30 11.22 -14.42
N ILE A 34 -11.24 10.42 -14.47
CA ILE A 34 -10.80 9.60 -13.33
C ILE A 34 -10.46 10.48 -12.13
N ALA A 35 -9.60 11.49 -12.30
CA ALA A 35 -9.23 12.41 -11.23
C ALA A 35 -10.45 13.07 -10.59
N ARG A 36 -11.42 13.53 -11.41
CA ARG A 36 -12.68 14.09 -10.91
C ARG A 36 -13.51 13.09 -10.12
N ILE A 37 -13.56 11.82 -10.52
CA ILE A 37 -14.26 10.77 -9.79
C ILE A 37 -13.57 10.52 -8.43
N ILE A 38 -12.24 10.48 -8.41
CA ILE A 38 -11.46 10.35 -7.18
C ILE A 38 -11.74 11.54 -6.23
N ASP A 39 -11.80 12.77 -6.74
CA ASP A 39 -12.14 13.94 -5.90
C ASP A 39 -13.55 13.83 -5.29
N ILE A 40 -14.50 13.25 -6.02
CA ILE A 40 -15.86 13.00 -5.53
C ILE A 40 -15.86 11.92 -4.44
N VAL A 41 -15.05 10.87 -4.61
CA VAL A 41 -14.84 9.82 -3.58
C VAL A 41 -14.21 10.42 -2.33
N ASP A 42 -13.15 11.22 -2.49
CA ASP A 42 -12.47 11.89 -1.38
C ASP A 42 -13.44 12.79 -0.61
N SER A 43 -14.20 13.64 -1.31
CA SER A 43 -15.22 14.50 -0.70
C SER A 43 -16.28 13.69 0.04
N PHE A 44 -16.76 12.59 -0.55
CA PHE A 44 -17.75 11.72 0.09
C PHE A 44 -17.29 11.19 1.44
N TRP A 45 -16.01 10.84 1.55
CA TRP A 45 -15.40 10.30 2.77
C TRP A 45 -15.06 11.38 3.79
N LEU A 46 -14.52 12.51 3.35
CA LEU A 46 -14.18 13.64 4.23
C LEU A 46 -15.41 14.12 5.02
N ASP A 47 -16.59 14.17 4.38
CA ASP A 47 -17.84 14.56 5.04
C ASP A 47 -18.28 13.61 6.17
N LYS A 48 -17.71 12.39 6.23
CA LYS A 48 -18.12 11.31 7.14
C LYS A 48 -17.02 10.91 8.12
N LEU A 49 -15.82 11.50 7.98
CA LEU A 49 -14.59 11.07 8.64
C LEU A 49 -14.77 10.95 10.17
N ASN A 50 -15.24 12.01 10.82
CA ASN A 50 -15.40 12.06 12.28
C ASN A 50 -16.34 10.97 12.82
N ILE A 51 -17.39 10.63 12.08
CA ILE A 51 -18.36 9.61 12.51
C ILE A 51 -17.76 8.21 12.33
N ILE A 52 -17.03 8.00 11.24
CA ILE A 52 -16.31 6.74 10.98
C ILE A 52 -15.23 6.53 12.05
N GLU A 53 -14.41 7.55 12.33
CA GLU A 53 -13.38 7.50 13.37
C GLU A 53 -13.96 7.12 14.72
N TYR A 54 -15.07 7.76 15.11
CA TYR A 54 -15.76 7.45 16.36
C TYR A 54 -16.28 6.00 16.41
N GLU A 55 -16.98 5.52 15.38
CA GLU A 55 -17.47 4.13 15.37
C GLU A 55 -16.33 3.11 15.32
N LEU A 56 -15.23 3.44 14.64
CA LEU A 56 -14.06 2.58 14.52
C LEU A 56 -13.31 2.46 15.85
N GLU A 57 -13.12 3.56 16.58
CA GLU A 57 -12.50 3.53 17.92
C GLU A 57 -13.29 2.63 18.88
N GLN A 58 -14.62 2.71 18.85
CA GLN A 58 -15.48 1.92 19.73
C GLN A 58 -15.44 0.43 19.38
N ILE A 59 -15.42 0.08 18.09
CA ILE A 59 -15.44 -1.34 17.70
C ILE A 59 -14.08 -2.02 17.92
N THR A 60 -12.97 -1.32 17.68
CA THR A 60 -11.63 -1.88 17.86
C THR A 60 -11.24 -1.99 19.33
N TYR A 61 -11.88 -1.24 20.23
CA TYR A 61 -11.75 -1.46 21.67
C TYR A 61 -12.33 -2.81 22.11
N ASP A 62 -13.48 -3.20 21.55
CA ASP A 62 -14.23 -4.39 21.97
C ASP A 62 -13.92 -5.65 21.14
N ASN A 63 -13.23 -5.53 20.00
CA ASN A 63 -13.10 -6.62 19.03
C ASN A 63 -11.75 -6.63 18.31
N ASP A 64 -11.25 -7.83 18.01
CA ASP A 64 -10.17 -8.02 17.04
C ASP A 64 -10.68 -7.66 15.65
N CYS A 65 -10.06 -6.64 15.06
CA CYS A 65 -10.42 -6.07 13.78
C CYS A 65 -9.21 -6.09 12.85
N PHE A 66 -9.41 -6.53 11.62
CA PHE A 66 -8.32 -6.69 10.66
C PHE A 66 -8.40 -5.67 9.54
N LEU A 67 -7.23 -5.17 9.15
CA LEU A 67 -7.03 -4.30 8.00
C LEU A 67 -6.38 -5.09 6.88
N LEU A 68 -7.05 -5.21 5.74
CA LEU A 68 -6.43 -5.80 4.56
C LEU A 68 -5.41 -4.81 4.00
N SER A 69 -4.15 -5.19 4.09
CA SER A 69 -3.00 -4.37 3.73
C SER A 69 -2.15 -5.03 2.65
N GLY A 70 -1.30 -4.25 1.97
CA GLY A 70 -0.40 -4.77 0.94
C GLY A 70 -1.05 -5.08 -0.43
N VAL A 71 -2.35 -4.81 -0.59
CA VAL A 71 -3.07 -4.89 -1.87
C VAL A 71 -3.85 -3.61 -2.15
N ILE A 72 -4.11 -3.34 -3.43
CA ILE A 72 -4.98 -2.23 -3.85
C ILE A 72 -6.44 -2.66 -3.75
N TYR A 73 -6.79 -3.86 -4.19
CA TYR A 73 -8.17 -4.39 -4.18
C TYR A 73 -8.19 -5.88 -3.79
N LEU A 74 -9.38 -6.44 -3.51
CA LEU A 74 -9.53 -7.77 -2.90
C LEU A 74 -9.46 -8.91 -3.94
N ASP A 75 -9.83 -8.61 -5.18
CA ASP A 75 -9.95 -9.56 -6.30
C ASP A 75 -10.96 -10.68 -6.02
N ILE A 76 -12.23 -10.29 -5.97
CA ILE A 76 -13.33 -11.20 -5.65
C ILE A 76 -13.49 -12.31 -6.70
N GLU A 77 -13.19 -12.03 -7.97
CA GLU A 77 -13.32 -13.01 -9.07
C GLU A 77 -12.44 -14.24 -8.84
N SER A 78 -11.27 -14.05 -8.23
CA SER A 78 -10.32 -15.10 -7.90
C SER A 78 -10.64 -15.83 -6.58
N ASN A 79 -11.80 -15.58 -5.94
CA ASN A 79 -12.20 -16.18 -4.65
C ASN A 79 -11.27 -15.88 -3.46
N GLU A 80 -10.42 -14.87 -3.57
CA GLU A 80 -9.41 -14.50 -2.56
C GLU A 80 -10.00 -14.05 -1.22
N HIS A 81 -11.23 -13.56 -1.26
CA HIS A 81 -11.98 -13.12 -0.09
C HIS A 81 -12.29 -14.26 0.91
N TYR A 82 -12.29 -15.53 0.50
CA TYR A 82 -12.58 -16.65 1.40
C TYR A 82 -11.50 -16.86 2.46
N SER A 83 -10.23 -16.79 2.07
CA SER A 83 -9.09 -16.94 2.99
C SER A 83 -9.06 -15.81 4.01
N TYR A 84 -9.50 -14.62 3.61
CA TYR A 84 -9.52 -13.45 4.48
C TYR A 84 -10.72 -13.44 5.43
N LYS A 85 -11.89 -13.90 4.98
CA LYS A 85 -13.15 -13.90 5.76
C LYS A 85 -13.06 -14.68 7.09
N THR A 86 -12.14 -15.63 7.23
CA THR A 86 -12.01 -16.48 8.43
C THR A 86 -11.21 -15.82 9.55
N LEU A 87 -10.55 -14.69 9.31
CA LEU A 87 -9.63 -14.08 10.28
C LEU A 87 -10.34 -13.34 11.42
N ALA A 88 -11.48 -12.69 11.16
CA ALA A 88 -12.20 -11.94 12.19
C ALA A 88 -13.68 -11.71 11.90
N ASN A 89 -14.35 -11.07 12.87
CA ASN A 89 -15.73 -10.63 12.73
C ASN A 89 -15.87 -9.39 11.84
N TYR A 90 -14.83 -8.55 11.78
CA TYR A 90 -14.80 -7.31 11.01
C TYR A 90 -13.52 -7.20 10.19
N HIS A 91 -13.70 -6.98 8.88
CA HIS A 91 -12.59 -6.80 7.95
C HIS A 91 -12.72 -5.43 7.29
N PHE A 92 -11.72 -4.59 7.53
CA PHE A 92 -11.60 -3.28 6.92
C PHE A 92 -10.66 -3.35 5.72
N LEU A 93 -10.98 -2.57 4.70
CA LEU A 93 -10.16 -2.36 3.52
C LEU A 93 -9.93 -0.86 3.36
N TYR A 94 -8.75 -0.49 2.86
CA TYR A 94 -8.55 0.85 2.34
C TYR A 94 -9.54 1.12 1.20
N ASP A 95 -9.99 2.36 1.07
CA ASP A 95 -10.62 2.80 -0.17
C ASP A 95 -9.63 2.68 -1.33
N PRO A 96 -9.91 1.78 -2.29
CA PRO A 96 -8.95 1.46 -3.32
C PRO A 96 -8.91 2.53 -4.42
N LEU A 97 -9.99 3.30 -4.61
CA LEU A 97 -10.03 4.42 -5.57
C LEU A 97 -9.24 5.60 -5.04
N HIS A 98 -9.35 5.89 -3.74
CA HIS A 98 -8.52 6.88 -3.07
C HIS A 98 -7.03 6.56 -3.18
N LYS A 99 -6.64 5.28 -2.98
CA LYS A 99 -5.25 4.82 -3.14
C LYS A 99 -4.69 5.08 -4.55
N LEU A 100 -5.54 5.10 -5.57
CA LEU A 100 -5.12 5.35 -6.95
C LEU A 100 -4.92 6.84 -7.27
N ARG A 101 -5.25 7.78 -6.37
CA ARG A 101 -5.17 9.23 -6.62
C ARG A 101 -3.81 9.67 -7.17
N ASN A 102 -2.71 9.10 -6.69
CA ASN A 102 -1.35 9.50 -7.07
C ASN A 102 -0.99 9.09 -8.51
N PHE A 103 -1.70 8.13 -9.10
CA PHE A 103 -1.53 7.76 -10.51
C PHE A 103 -2.17 8.78 -11.47
N PHE A 104 -3.07 9.63 -10.96
CA PHE A 104 -3.89 10.55 -11.74
C PHE A 104 -3.77 12.02 -11.29
N ARG A 105 -2.89 12.33 -10.31
CA ARG A 105 -2.56 13.71 -9.87
C ARG A 105 -1.08 14.04 -10.20
N GLY A 106 -0.82 15.19 -10.85
CA GLY A 106 0.54 15.66 -11.20
C GLY A 106 0.76 16.15 -12.65
N VAL A 107 1.79 16.97 -12.87
CA VAL A 107 2.04 17.71 -14.14
C VAL A 107 2.67 16.84 -15.26
N LYS A 108 3.10 15.61 -14.95
CA LYS A 108 3.69 14.66 -15.92
C LYS A 108 2.91 13.35 -16.05
N ILE A 109 1.59 13.40 -15.92
CA ILE A 109 0.76 12.21 -16.15
C ILE A 109 0.65 11.98 -17.66
N ARG A 110 1.61 11.23 -18.24
CA ARG A 110 1.26 10.36 -19.36
C ARG A 110 0.49 9.20 -18.73
N SER A 111 -0.82 9.35 -18.63
CA SER A 111 -1.66 8.24 -18.20
C SER A 111 -1.53 7.15 -19.23
N LYS A 112 -0.76 6.13 -18.89
CA LYS A 112 -0.64 4.95 -19.71
C LYS A 112 -1.99 4.22 -19.66
N LYS A 113 -2.35 3.54 -20.76
CA LYS A 113 -3.61 2.78 -20.86
C LYS A 113 -3.76 1.80 -19.69
N GLU A 114 -2.64 1.24 -19.23
CA GLU A 114 -2.50 0.35 -18.10
C GLU A 114 -3.02 0.96 -16.78
N ASN A 115 -2.82 2.26 -16.54
CA ASN A 115 -3.34 2.93 -15.34
C ASN A 115 -4.87 3.05 -15.40
N ILE A 116 -5.40 3.38 -16.58
CA ILE A 116 -6.85 3.47 -16.82
C ILE A 116 -7.49 2.07 -16.65
N ASP A 117 -6.86 1.03 -17.20
CA ASP A 117 -7.31 -0.35 -17.08
C ASP A 117 -7.23 -0.85 -15.62
N LEU A 118 -6.18 -0.46 -14.88
CA LEU A 118 -6.09 -0.71 -13.43
C LEU A 118 -7.26 -0.03 -12.69
N PHE A 119 -7.51 1.26 -12.94
CA PHE A 119 -8.63 1.96 -12.33
C PHE A 119 -9.97 1.30 -12.61
N LYS A 120 -10.24 0.91 -13.88
CA LYS A 120 -11.46 0.19 -14.26
C LYS A 120 -11.61 -1.14 -13.51
N ARG A 121 -10.54 -1.93 -13.41
CA ARG A 121 -10.55 -3.21 -12.67
C ARG A 121 -10.80 -2.98 -11.19
N THR A 122 -10.07 -2.06 -10.57
CA THR A 122 -10.24 -1.69 -9.16
C THR A 122 -11.66 -1.20 -8.88
N TYR A 123 -12.24 -0.38 -9.77
CA TYR A 123 -13.61 0.11 -9.64
C TYR A 123 -14.64 -1.01 -9.65
N LYS A 124 -14.52 -1.96 -10.60
CA LYS A 124 -15.40 -3.13 -10.67
C LYS A 124 -15.28 -4.00 -9.42
N ASP A 125 -14.06 -4.25 -8.95
CA ASP A 125 -13.85 -5.03 -7.73
C ASP A 125 -14.45 -4.33 -6.51
N THR A 126 -14.28 -3.00 -6.39
CA THR A 126 -14.86 -2.18 -5.32
C THR A 126 -16.37 -2.34 -5.26
N LEU A 127 -17.07 -2.27 -6.39
CA LEU A 127 -18.52 -2.49 -6.46
C LEU A 127 -18.90 -3.89 -5.98
N LYS A 128 -18.16 -4.93 -6.37
CA LYS A 128 -18.40 -6.30 -5.90
C LYS A 128 -18.16 -6.47 -4.41
N VAL A 129 -17.13 -5.83 -3.85
CA VAL A 129 -16.87 -5.84 -2.40
C VAL A 129 -18.04 -5.24 -1.65
N LEU A 130 -18.58 -4.11 -2.15
CA LEU A 130 -19.73 -3.44 -1.57
C LEU A 130 -21.01 -4.31 -1.65
N GLU A 131 -21.13 -5.20 -2.65
CA GLU A 131 -22.25 -6.14 -2.76
C GLU A 131 -22.21 -7.28 -1.71
N LEU A 132 -21.03 -7.62 -1.18
CA LEU A 132 -20.89 -8.65 -0.16
C LEU A 132 -21.46 -8.23 1.21
N LYS A 133 -21.71 -6.93 1.44
CA LYS A 133 -22.49 -6.20 2.49
C LYS A 133 -22.35 -6.60 3.98
N LYS A 134 -21.71 -7.72 4.31
CA LYS A 134 -21.77 -8.34 5.63
C LYS A 134 -20.42 -8.57 6.28
N HIS A 135 -19.34 -8.59 5.51
CA HIS A 135 -18.03 -9.04 6.03
C HIS A 135 -16.88 -8.08 5.74
N PHE A 136 -17.01 -7.20 4.74
CA PHE A 136 -15.96 -6.31 4.27
C PHE A 136 -16.45 -4.87 4.28
N PHE A 137 -15.66 -3.98 4.85
CA PHE A 137 -15.97 -2.56 4.98
C PHE A 137 -14.85 -1.73 4.36
N ILE A 138 -15.18 -0.97 3.32
CA ILE A 138 -14.25 -0.07 2.66
C ILE A 138 -14.25 1.25 3.42
N LEU A 139 -13.08 1.67 3.90
CA LEU A 139 -12.90 2.88 4.70
C LEU A 139 -11.75 3.75 4.19
N PRO A 140 -11.83 5.08 4.40
CA PRO A 140 -10.80 6.02 4.00
C PRO A 140 -9.63 6.04 5.00
N ILE A 141 -9.00 4.88 5.24
CA ILE A 141 -7.97 4.66 6.28
C ILE A 141 -6.87 5.72 6.26
N SER A 142 -6.30 6.01 5.08
CA SER A 142 -5.25 7.02 4.95
C SER A 142 -5.72 8.42 5.26
N LEU A 143 -6.98 8.78 4.95
CA LEU A 143 -7.53 10.11 5.26
C LEU A 143 -7.78 10.30 6.76
N MET A 144 -8.06 9.22 7.50
CA MET A 144 -8.25 9.29 8.96
C MET A 144 -6.92 9.53 9.69
N VAL A 145 -5.85 8.88 9.20
CA VAL A 145 -4.56 8.82 9.91
C VAL A 145 -3.57 9.88 9.40
N ILE A 146 -3.44 10.05 8.09
CA ILE A 146 -2.43 10.91 7.45
C ILE A 146 -3.05 12.29 7.19
N LYS A 147 -2.98 13.17 8.20
CA LYS A 147 -3.55 14.53 8.14
C LYS A 147 -2.65 15.53 7.41
N ASP A 148 -1.33 15.35 7.51
CA ASP A 148 -0.32 16.15 6.81
C ASP A 148 0.61 15.21 6.03
N GLU A 149 0.43 15.19 4.72
CA GLU A 149 1.22 14.34 3.82
C GLU A 149 2.70 14.72 3.80
N HIS A 150 3.03 16.01 3.94
CA HIS A 150 4.42 16.45 3.91
C HIS A 150 5.16 15.98 5.16
N SER A 151 4.60 16.25 6.34
CA SER A 151 5.18 15.78 7.60
C SER A 151 5.26 14.26 7.68
N HIS A 152 4.27 13.55 7.12
CA HIS A 152 4.27 12.09 7.08
C HIS A 152 5.38 11.52 6.19
N VAL A 153 5.57 12.08 4.99
CA VAL A 153 6.67 11.70 4.10
C VAL A 153 8.02 12.02 4.74
N GLU A 154 8.17 13.17 5.39
CA GLU A 154 9.41 13.54 6.08
C GLU A 154 9.74 12.57 7.22
N MET A 155 8.74 12.19 8.02
CA MET A 155 8.90 11.19 9.09
C MET A 155 9.43 9.86 8.53
N ILE A 156 8.85 9.37 7.42
CA ILE A 156 9.27 8.13 6.77
C ILE A 156 10.70 8.25 6.24
N ARG A 157 11.03 9.37 5.59
CA ARG A 157 12.39 9.62 5.07
C ARG A 157 13.44 9.65 6.17
N ASN A 158 13.13 10.26 7.31
CA ASN A 158 14.01 10.27 8.47
C ASN A 158 14.18 8.86 9.06
N PHE A 159 13.11 8.09 9.17
CA PHE A 159 13.18 6.70 9.59
C PHE A 159 14.05 5.86 8.63
N TYR A 160 13.86 6.05 7.32
CA TYR A 160 14.64 5.36 6.30
C TYR A 160 16.14 5.65 6.44
N LEU A 161 16.52 6.93 6.50
CA LEU A 161 17.92 7.33 6.63
C LEU A 161 18.56 6.75 7.90
N ASN A 162 17.84 6.80 9.03
CA ASN A 162 18.29 6.20 10.29
C ASN A 162 18.42 4.68 10.21
N SER A 163 17.56 4.02 9.42
CA SER A 163 17.60 2.58 9.23
C SER A 163 18.79 2.14 8.38
N LEU A 164 19.30 2.97 7.48
CA LEU A 164 20.45 2.62 6.63
C LEU A 164 21.72 2.32 7.42
N GLY A 165 21.81 2.80 8.65
CA GLY A 165 22.83 2.39 9.64
C GLY A 165 22.99 0.88 9.73
N SER A 166 21.88 0.14 9.83
CA SER A 166 21.92 -1.32 9.91
C SER A 166 22.10 -2.01 8.56
N PHE A 167 21.92 -1.30 7.45
CA PHE A 167 22.06 -1.85 6.11
C PHE A 167 23.52 -1.91 5.70
N PHE A 168 24.31 -0.91 6.08
CA PHE A 168 25.69 -0.75 5.64
C PHE A 168 26.71 -0.77 6.78
N ASP A 169 26.27 -1.04 8.02
CA ASP A 169 27.07 -0.91 9.24
C ASP A 169 27.79 0.47 9.30
N LYS A 170 27.11 1.51 8.79
CA LYS A 170 27.60 2.88 8.62
C LYS A 170 26.44 3.87 8.80
N GLU A 171 26.62 4.87 9.65
CA GLU A 171 25.63 5.94 9.80
C GLU A 171 25.69 6.95 8.64
N PHE A 172 24.52 7.47 8.26
CA PHE A 172 24.37 8.54 7.27
C PHE A 172 23.61 9.70 7.90
N THR A 173 24.16 10.90 7.81
CA THR A 173 23.55 12.13 8.36
C THR A 173 22.67 12.85 7.35
N SER A 174 22.80 12.52 6.06
CA SER A 174 21.99 13.09 4.97
C SER A 174 21.90 12.15 3.76
N PHE A 175 20.91 12.39 2.90
CA PHE A 175 20.82 11.72 1.59
C PHE A 175 21.99 12.07 0.67
N ASP A 176 22.53 13.29 0.74
CA ASP A 176 23.70 13.68 -0.04
C ASP A 176 24.93 12.86 0.34
N GLU A 177 25.12 12.61 1.65
CA GLU A 177 26.19 11.73 2.14
C GLU A 177 26.00 10.29 1.64
N LEU A 178 24.78 9.77 1.70
CA LEU A 178 24.45 8.44 1.16
C LEU A 178 24.80 8.35 -0.33
N PHE A 179 24.35 9.31 -1.14
CA PHE A 179 24.52 9.27 -2.60
C PHE A 179 25.96 9.50 -3.06
N GLN A 180 26.83 10.01 -2.19
CA GLN A 180 28.27 10.12 -2.45
C GLN A 180 29.09 8.95 -1.90
N SER A 181 28.47 8.02 -1.18
CA SER A 181 29.20 6.95 -0.47
C SER A 181 29.56 5.75 -1.33
N PHE A 182 28.91 5.57 -2.48
CA PHE A 182 29.09 4.41 -3.36
C PHE A 182 29.10 4.83 -4.82
N ASN A 183 30.07 4.34 -5.58
CA ASN A 183 30.23 4.68 -7.00
C ASN A 183 29.56 3.67 -7.92
N ASN A 184 29.41 2.41 -7.49
CA ASN A 184 28.88 1.34 -8.32
C ASN A 184 28.17 0.23 -7.51
N TYR A 185 27.48 -0.68 -8.20
CA TYR A 185 26.74 -1.80 -7.61
C TYR A 185 27.63 -2.74 -6.79
N ASP A 186 28.88 -2.98 -7.22
CA ASP A 186 29.80 -3.86 -6.50
C ASP A 186 30.16 -3.25 -5.12
N GLU A 187 30.40 -1.93 -5.06
CA GLU A 187 30.65 -1.23 -3.80
C GLU A 187 29.44 -1.28 -2.86
N ILE A 188 28.22 -1.13 -3.39
CA ILE A 188 26.97 -1.27 -2.63
C ILE A 188 26.87 -2.70 -2.08
N GLU A 189 27.03 -3.70 -2.96
CA GLU A 189 26.86 -5.11 -2.63
C GLU A 189 27.87 -5.61 -1.59
N ASN A 190 29.13 -5.19 -1.70
CA ASN A 190 30.19 -5.57 -0.77
C ASN A 190 30.06 -4.87 0.60
N SER A 191 29.37 -3.73 0.65
CA SER A 191 29.16 -2.97 1.88
C SER A 191 27.85 -3.30 2.58
N LEU A 192 26.93 -4.00 1.91
CA LEU A 192 25.66 -4.42 2.50
C LEU A 192 25.88 -5.50 3.56
N ASN A 193 25.19 -5.35 4.68
CA ASN A 193 25.12 -6.37 5.71
C ASN A 193 24.57 -7.69 5.08
N PRO A 194 25.24 -8.83 5.28
CA PRO A 194 24.84 -10.10 4.65
C PRO A 194 23.39 -10.49 4.94
N ASN A 195 22.89 -10.22 6.15
CA ASN A 195 21.50 -10.52 6.51
C ASN A 195 20.50 -9.70 5.69
N ILE A 196 20.84 -8.46 5.36
CA ILE A 196 20.02 -7.60 4.51
C ILE A 196 20.05 -8.11 3.08
N LYS A 197 21.23 -8.49 2.57
CA LYS A 197 21.37 -9.08 1.24
C LYS A 197 20.49 -10.32 1.07
N GLU A 198 20.48 -11.21 2.06
CA GLU A 198 19.62 -12.41 2.07
C GLU A 198 18.12 -12.08 2.15
N ALA A 199 17.75 -10.94 2.73
CA ALA A 199 16.35 -10.51 2.85
C ALA A 199 15.81 -9.82 1.57
N LEU A 200 16.67 -9.44 0.62
CA LEU A 200 16.24 -8.80 -0.63
C LEU A 200 15.62 -9.84 -1.58
N LEU A 201 14.29 -9.79 -1.71
CA LEU A 201 13.53 -10.70 -2.56
C LEU A 201 12.66 -9.93 -3.56
N ILE A 202 12.47 -10.52 -4.75
CA ILE A 202 11.44 -10.08 -5.71
C ILE A 202 10.62 -11.32 -6.09
N ASP A 203 9.36 -11.34 -5.63
CA ASP A 203 8.34 -12.34 -5.99
C ASP A 203 8.65 -13.80 -5.62
N ASP A 204 9.16 -14.03 -4.41
CA ASP A 204 9.27 -15.34 -3.71
C ASP A 204 10.01 -16.49 -4.44
N GLU A 205 10.52 -16.30 -5.66
CA GLU A 205 11.04 -17.40 -6.49
C GLU A 205 12.50 -17.22 -6.96
N TYR A 206 13.10 -16.03 -6.82
CA TYR A 206 14.43 -15.77 -7.38
C TYR A 206 15.39 -15.12 -6.38
N ILE A 207 16.45 -15.86 -6.04
CA ILE A 207 17.65 -15.29 -5.41
C ILE A 207 18.47 -14.68 -6.55
N PHE A 208 18.68 -13.37 -6.50
CA PHE A 208 19.49 -12.70 -7.51
C PHE A 208 20.97 -12.96 -7.25
N GLU A 209 21.73 -13.16 -8.34
CA GLU A 209 23.16 -13.38 -8.28
C GLU A 209 23.93 -12.11 -7.86
N SER A 210 23.35 -10.92 -8.08
CA SER A 210 23.92 -9.63 -7.73
C SER A 210 22.86 -8.55 -7.49
N ILE A 211 23.23 -7.47 -6.78
CA ILE A 211 22.39 -6.29 -6.57
C ILE A 211 22.04 -5.62 -7.89
N GLU A 212 22.96 -5.57 -8.85
CA GLU A 212 22.71 -5.04 -10.19
C GLU A 212 21.55 -5.78 -10.88
N THR A 213 21.57 -7.12 -10.83
CA THR A 213 20.53 -7.94 -11.45
C THR A 213 19.19 -7.73 -10.77
N PHE A 214 19.18 -7.66 -9.43
CA PHE A 214 18.00 -7.32 -8.64
C PHE A 214 17.39 -5.97 -9.06
N ILE A 215 18.20 -4.92 -9.15
CA ILE A 215 17.75 -3.56 -9.50
C ILE A 215 17.19 -3.51 -10.93
N LYS A 216 17.93 -4.06 -11.91
CA LYS A 216 17.49 -4.08 -13.31
C LYS A 216 16.19 -4.87 -13.47
N TYR A 217 16.07 -6.01 -12.79
CA TYR A 217 14.84 -6.80 -12.81
C TYR A 217 13.68 -6.05 -12.17
N TYR A 218 13.89 -5.40 -11.02
CA TYR A 218 12.88 -4.61 -10.32
C TYR A 218 12.26 -3.53 -11.22
N PHE A 219 13.11 -2.75 -11.90
CA PHE A 219 12.66 -1.67 -12.79
C PHE A 219 12.09 -2.19 -14.11
N LYS A 220 12.64 -3.27 -14.67
CA LYS A 220 12.08 -3.93 -15.87
C LYS A 220 10.64 -4.39 -15.62
N LYS A 221 10.39 -5.06 -14.49
CA LYS A 221 9.08 -5.60 -14.14
C LYS A 221 8.01 -4.53 -13.97
N ARG A 222 8.40 -3.29 -13.63
CA ARG A 222 7.51 -2.16 -13.39
C ARG A 222 7.47 -1.15 -14.54
N ASP A 223 8.08 -1.47 -15.68
CA ASP A 223 8.19 -0.55 -16.83
C ASP A 223 8.80 0.82 -16.45
N MET A 224 9.87 0.74 -15.64
CA MET A 224 10.61 1.87 -15.08
C MET A 224 12.10 1.84 -15.47
N LEU A 225 12.46 1.16 -16.57
CA LEU A 225 13.86 1.06 -17.01
C LEU A 225 14.54 2.42 -17.25
N TYR A 226 13.77 3.47 -17.57
CA TYR A 226 14.29 4.82 -17.74
C TYR A 226 15.00 5.35 -16.47
N ILE A 227 14.68 4.81 -15.28
CA ILE A 227 15.34 5.17 -14.02
C ILE A 227 16.83 4.81 -14.05
N LEU A 228 17.19 3.72 -14.74
CA LEU A 228 18.59 3.28 -14.88
C LEU A 228 19.47 4.34 -15.56
N ASP A 229 18.88 5.17 -16.42
CA ASP A 229 19.60 6.18 -17.20
C ASP A 229 19.67 7.55 -16.51
N VAL A 230 18.83 7.79 -15.49
CA VAL A 230 18.68 9.12 -14.86
C VAL A 230 19.17 9.19 -13.42
N LYS A 231 19.39 8.06 -12.76
CA LYS A 231 19.78 7.97 -11.35
C LYS A 231 21.10 7.23 -11.21
N SER A 232 21.92 7.65 -10.25
CA SER A 232 23.10 6.88 -9.84
C SER A 232 22.69 5.52 -9.27
N GLU A 233 23.63 4.56 -9.26
CA GLU A 233 23.36 3.19 -8.84
C GLU A 233 22.93 3.10 -7.36
N ILE A 234 23.45 3.96 -6.49
CA ILE A 234 22.99 4.09 -5.10
C ILE A 234 21.61 4.74 -4.98
N GLU A 235 21.29 5.74 -5.81
CA GLU A 235 19.93 6.31 -5.84
C GLU A 235 18.92 5.27 -6.32
N GLN A 236 19.29 4.42 -7.29
CA GLN A 236 18.47 3.33 -7.77
C GLN A 236 18.19 2.30 -6.66
N PHE A 237 19.24 1.84 -5.97
CA PHE A 237 19.10 0.96 -4.80
C PHE A 237 18.23 1.61 -3.72
N SER A 238 18.57 2.84 -3.35
CA SER A 238 17.91 3.59 -2.29
C SER A 238 16.41 3.78 -2.58
N MET A 239 16.05 4.13 -3.81
CA MET A 239 14.66 4.29 -4.23
C MET A 239 13.84 2.99 -4.05
N ILE A 240 14.41 1.83 -4.37
CA ILE A 240 13.70 0.55 -4.22
C ILE A 240 13.41 0.27 -2.73
N ILE A 241 14.42 0.43 -1.88
CA ILE A 241 14.30 0.17 -0.45
C ILE A 241 13.36 1.18 0.22
N GLU A 242 13.50 2.47 -0.10
CA GLU A 242 12.66 3.54 0.43
C GLU A 242 11.18 3.30 0.09
N MET A 243 10.87 2.92 -1.16
CA MET A 243 9.49 2.61 -1.58
C MET A 243 8.89 1.44 -0.80
N GLN A 244 9.66 0.38 -0.55
CA GLN A 244 9.19 -0.78 0.21
C GLN A 244 8.99 -0.44 1.69
N LEU A 245 9.94 0.26 2.29
CA LEU A 245 9.84 0.71 3.68
C LEU A 245 8.67 1.68 3.88
N MET A 246 8.47 2.62 2.97
CA MET A 246 7.33 3.55 3.01
C MET A 246 6.01 2.77 3.09
N GLN A 247 5.84 1.75 2.25
CA GLN A 247 4.63 0.93 2.24
C GLN A 247 4.43 0.16 3.56
N ILE A 248 5.50 -0.44 4.10
CA ILE A 248 5.43 -1.18 5.37
C ILE A 248 5.10 -0.23 6.52
N LEU A 249 5.77 0.92 6.59
CA LEU A 249 5.54 1.92 7.63
C LEU A 249 4.15 2.52 7.54
N ASP A 250 3.63 2.79 6.35
CA ASP A 250 2.24 3.25 6.16
C ASP A 250 1.23 2.26 6.73
N ILE A 251 1.44 0.96 6.46
CA ILE A 251 0.57 -0.11 6.98
C ILE A 251 0.64 -0.14 8.51
N LEU A 252 1.84 -0.16 9.08
CA LEU A 252 2.04 -0.23 10.52
C LEU A 252 1.47 1.01 11.22
N PHE A 253 1.75 2.20 10.68
CA PHE A 253 1.28 3.45 11.24
C PHE A 253 -0.26 3.53 11.24
N CYS A 254 -0.91 3.19 10.12
CA CYS A 254 -2.37 3.14 10.05
C CYS A 254 -2.96 2.10 11.01
N SER A 255 -2.31 0.92 11.09
CA SER A 255 -2.76 -0.18 11.95
C SER A 255 -2.70 0.20 13.42
N ILE A 256 -1.58 0.79 13.86
CA ILE A 256 -1.40 1.27 15.24
C ILE A 256 -2.37 2.40 15.54
N ALA A 257 -2.48 3.40 14.66
CA ALA A 257 -3.32 4.57 14.88
C ALA A 257 -4.82 4.23 15.02
N LEU A 258 -5.27 3.15 14.38
CA LEU A 258 -6.69 2.74 14.38
C LEU A 258 -6.96 1.49 15.22
N ASN A 259 -5.94 0.95 15.91
CA ASN A 259 -6.02 -0.31 16.65
C ASN A 259 -6.53 -1.48 15.78
N LEU A 260 -5.97 -1.61 14.58
CA LEU A 260 -6.26 -2.67 13.61
C LEU A 260 -5.08 -3.63 13.49
N SER A 261 -5.37 -4.91 13.30
CA SER A 261 -4.34 -5.90 12.98
C SER A 261 -4.11 -5.96 11.46
N PRO A 262 -2.90 -5.71 10.95
CA PRO A 262 -2.63 -5.80 9.52
C PRO A 262 -2.69 -7.24 9.05
N ALA A 263 -3.43 -7.49 7.97
CA ALA A 263 -3.44 -8.75 7.25
C ALA A 263 -2.86 -8.53 5.86
N CYS A 264 -1.68 -9.08 5.61
CA CYS A 264 -1.04 -9.05 4.30
C CYS A 264 -1.42 -10.30 3.51
N LYS A 265 -1.80 -10.12 2.23
CA LYS A 265 -2.08 -11.23 1.32
C LYS A 265 -0.80 -12.01 0.99
N ASN A 266 -0.85 -13.34 1.04
CA ASN A 266 0.14 -14.16 0.36
C ASN A 266 -0.12 -14.12 -1.16
N ARG A 267 0.62 -13.31 -1.92
CA ARG A 267 0.47 -13.27 -3.39
C ARG A 267 0.95 -14.57 -4.03
N SER A 268 0.06 -15.26 -4.73
CA SER A 268 0.40 -16.08 -5.89
C SER A 268 -0.22 -15.37 -7.10
N GLU A 269 0.63 -14.69 -7.87
CA GLU A 269 0.36 -14.07 -9.18
C GLU A 269 -0.49 -12.75 -9.23
N LEU A 270 0.02 -11.81 -10.05
CA LEU A 270 -0.68 -10.74 -10.82
C LEU A 270 -0.85 -9.28 -10.36
N ASP A 271 -0.36 -8.83 -9.21
CA ASP A 271 -0.23 -7.37 -8.94
C ASP A 271 1.23 -6.94 -8.91
N THR A 272 1.80 -6.55 -10.06
CA THR A 272 3.23 -6.22 -10.19
C THR A 272 3.60 -4.80 -9.76
N ASN A 273 2.71 -4.02 -9.12
CA ASN A 273 2.96 -2.60 -8.87
C ASN A 273 3.09 -2.13 -7.42
N VAL A 274 3.07 -3.00 -6.40
CA VAL A 274 3.35 -2.55 -5.02
C VAL A 274 4.04 -3.67 -4.23
N GLY A 275 5.21 -3.40 -3.66
CA GLY A 275 6.16 -4.39 -3.16
C GLY A 275 5.80 -5.08 -1.84
N VAL A 276 6.59 -6.15 -1.60
CA VAL A 276 7.01 -6.90 -0.40
C VAL A 276 6.02 -7.17 0.74
N ARG A 277 5.93 -8.47 1.09
CA ARG A 277 5.32 -9.03 2.30
C ARG A 277 6.21 -8.83 3.53
N PRO A 278 5.63 -8.73 4.73
CA PRO A 278 6.33 -9.05 5.96
C PRO A 278 6.32 -10.58 6.17
N ASP A 279 7.35 -11.28 5.71
CA ASP A 279 7.57 -12.69 6.06
C ASP A 279 8.55 -12.76 7.23
N ALA A 280 8.02 -12.57 8.43
CA ALA A 280 8.55 -13.23 9.62
C ALA A 280 7.40 -14.03 10.21
N LYS A 281 7.60 -15.33 10.39
CA LYS A 281 6.76 -16.16 11.24
C LYS A 281 6.75 -15.56 12.66
N THR A 282 5.84 -14.64 12.93
CA THR A 282 5.58 -14.21 14.30
C THR A 282 4.51 -15.11 14.89
N GLU A 283 4.98 -16.18 15.53
CA GLU A 283 4.32 -16.76 16.70
C GLU A 283 4.23 -15.69 17.80
N PHE A 284 3.36 -14.69 17.64
CA PHE A 284 2.96 -13.80 18.72
C PHE A 284 1.54 -14.15 19.12
N ASN A 285 1.41 -15.18 19.96
CA ASN A 285 0.42 -15.28 21.04
C ASN A 285 0.36 -16.69 21.63
N ARG A 286 1.43 -17.10 22.34
CA ARG A 286 1.34 -18.14 23.39
C ARG A 286 2.33 -17.93 24.53
N THR A 287 2.43 -16.74 25.14
CA THR A 287 3.02 -16.66 26.49
C THR A 287 2.67 -15.39 27.29
N VAL A 288 1.39 -15.16 27.61
CA VAL A 288 1.04 -14.37 28.80
C VAL A 288 -0.18 -14.99 29.50
N LYS A 289 0.02 -16.17 30.09
CA LYS A 289 -0.75 -16.66 31.24
C LYS A 289 0.16 -17.58 32.04
N ARG A 290 0.99 -16.97 32.89
CA ARG A 290 1.57 -17.53 34.12
C ARG A 290 2.40 -16.44 34.82
N SER A 291 1.70 -15.60 35.56
CA SER A 291 2.13 -15.00 36.83
C SER A 291 0.87 -14.74 37.62
#